data_AF-A0A7C4N6V1-F1
#
_entry.id   AF-A0A7C4N6V1-F1
#
_cell.length_a   1.000
_cell.length_b   1.000
_cell.length_c   1.000
_cell.angle_alpha   90.00
_cell.angle_beta   90.00
_cell.angle_gamma   90.00
#
_symmetry.space_group_name_H-M   'P 1'
#
loop_
_entity.id
_entity.type
_entity.pdbx_description
1 polymer ?
#
loop_
_entity_poly.entity_id
_entity_poly.type
_entity_poly.pdbx_seq_one_letter_code
_entity_poly.pdbx_strand_id
1 'polypeptide(L)'
;MNFETTTCISKENLEVIEYYAEKYTIKPTKLIVSLLRYVTDKNKLPVIASRRIQYRKREGNNSWKRIHVMLTPFDYELFLDMKKLGKMSLSKIIDFCMEN
;
A
#
# COMPACT_ATOMS: atom_id res chain seq x y z
N MET A 1 0.89 -20.62 -2.93
CA MET A 1 1.09 -20.10 -1.56
C MET A 1 0.80 -18.61 -1.59
N ASN A 2 -0.03 -18.11 -0.68
CA ASN A 2 -0.27 -16.67 -0.53
C ASN A 2 0.63 -16.12 0.58
N PHE A 3 1.08 -14.88 0.44
CA PHE A 3 1.91 -14.21 1.42
C PHE A 3 1.03 -13.28 2.26
N GLU A 4 0.99 -13.52 3.56
CA GLU A 4 0.34 -12.60 4.50
C GLU A 4 1.36 -11.58 4.99
N THR A 5 1.01 -10.29 4.93
CA THR A 5 1.83 -9.23 5.49
C THR A 5 1.00 -8.29 6.35
N THR A 6 1.55 -7.92 7.50
CA THR A 6 0.90 -7.00 8.43
C THR A 6 1.50 -5.61 8.26
N THR A 7 0.65 -4.61 8.09
CA THR A 7 1.07 -3.20 7.96
C THR A 7 0.14 -2.30 8.76
N CYS A 8 0.55 -1.05 8.97
CA CYS A 8 -0.33 -0.01 9.49
C CYS A 8 -0.85 0.85 8.33
N ILE A 9 -2.03 1.45 8.50
CA ILE A 9 -2.64 2.42 7.59
C ILE A 9 -3.27 3.56 8.41
N SER A 10 -3.37 4.79 7.85
CA SER A 10 -4.12 5.85 8.52
C SER A 10 -5.60 5.47 8.61
N LYS A 11 -6.28 5.93 9.66
CA LYS A 11 -7.72 5.70 9.81
C LYS A 11 -8.49 6.32 8.64
N GLU A 12 -8.10 7.52 8.22
CA GLU A 12 -8.68 8.23 7.07
C GLU A 12 -8.56 7.42 5.78
N ASN A 13 -7.37 6.92 5.44
CA ASN A 13 -7.20 6.09 4.24
C ASN A 13 -7.97 4.78 4.36
N LEU A 14 -8.05 4.20 5.57
CA LEU A 14 -8.81 2.99 5.79
C LEU A 14 -10.31 3.21 5.59
N GLU A 15 -10.88 4.30 6.09
CA GLU A 15 -12.30 4.64 5.89
C GLU A 15 -12.63 4.77 4.40
N VAL A 16 -11.76 5.45 3.64
CA VAL A 16 -11.91 5.56 2.18
C VAL A 16 -11.85 4.19 1.50
N ILE A 17 -10.88 3.36 1.88
CA ILE A 17 -10.75 2.01 1.32
C ILE A 17 -11.96 1.14 1.68
N GLU A 18 -12.42 1.17 2.93
CA GLU A 18 -13.58 0.40 3.39
C GLU A 18 -14.85 0.83 2.65
N TYR A 19 -15.08 2.14 2.49
CA TYR A 19 -16.20 2.69 1.73
C TYR A 19 -16.23 2.19 0.27
N TYR A 20 -15.11 2.29 -0.44
CA TYR A 20 -15.06 1.84 -1.84
C TYR A 20 -15.09 0.31 -1.96
N ALA A 21 -14.48 -0.40 -1.01
CA ALA A 21 -14.52 -1.85 -0.98
C ALA A 21 -15.97 -2.36 -0.83
N GLU A 22 -16.75 -1.74 0.06
CA GLU A 22 -18.17 -2.02 0.22
C GLU A 22 -18.97 -1.67 -1.06
N LYS A 23 -18.77 -0.46 -1.58
CA LYS A 23 -19.44 0.02 -2.81
C LYS A 23 -19.25 -0.92 -4.01
N TYR A 24 -18.06 -1.50 -4.16
CA TYR A 24 -17.75 -2.43 -5.25
C TYR A 24 -17.87 -3.91 -4.86
N THR A 25 -18.35 -4.21 -3.65
CA THR A 25 -18.54 -5.58 -3.13
C THR A 25 -17.24 -6.41 -3.21
N ILE A 26 -16.12 -5.81 -2.85
CA ILE A 26 -14.80 -6.46 -2.77
C ILE A 26 -14.20 -6.35 -1.37
N LYS A 27 -13.18 -7.15 -1.08
CA LYS A 27 -12.44 -7.04 0.19
C LYS A 27 -11.54 -5.79 0.17
N PRO A 28 -11.36 -5.07 1.30
CA PRO A 28 -10.43 -3.94 1.42
C PRO A 28 -9.00 -4.28 0.93
N THR A 29 -8.52 -5.49 1.23
CA THR A 29 -7.23 -5.98 0.76
C THR A 29 -7.13 -6.08 -0.76
N LYS A 30 -8.22 -6.51 -1.43
CA LYS A 30 -8.28 -6.56 -2.90
C LYS A 30 -8.23 -5.17 -3.51
N LEU A 31 -8.87 -4.18 -2.86
CA LEU A 31 -8.79 -2.79 -3.29
C LEU A 31 -7.36 -2.24 -3.15
N ILE A 32 -6.69 -2.48 -2.02
CA ILE A 32 -5.29 -2.10 -1.80
C ILE A 32 -4.38 -2.69 -2.90
N VAL A 33 -4.51 -3.99 -3.19
CA VAL A 33 -3.73 -4.65 -4.24
C VAL A 33 -4.03 -4.05 -5.62
N SER A 34 -5.28 -3.71 -5.90
CA SER A 34 -5.67 -3.08 -7.16
C SER A 34 -5.06 -1.68 -7.31
N LEU A 35 -4.98 -0.91 -6.21
CA LEU A 35 -4.31 0.40 -6.19
C LEU A 35 -2.79 0.28 -6.41
N LEU A 36 -2.14 -0.73 -5.81
CA LEU A 36 -0.73 -1.02 -6.07
C LEU A 36 -0.48 -1.25 -7.57
N ARG A 37 -1.27 -2.15 -8.17
CA ARG A 37 -1.19 -2.46 -9.60
C ARG A 37 -1.47 -1.25 -10.48
N TYR A 38 -2.48 -0.44 -10.13
CA TYR A 38 -2.80 0.77 -10.87
C TYR A 38 -1.62 1.75 -10.92
N VAL A 39 -0.97 1.99 -9.78
CA VAL A 39 0.20 2.88 -9.71
C VAL A 39 1.36 2.35 -10.54
N THR A 40 1.60 1.04 -10.53
CA THR A 40 2.66 0.43 -11.33
C THR A 40 2.35 0.46 -12.82
N ASP A 41 1.11 0.12 -13.22
CA ASP A 41 0.68 0.10 -14.62
C ASP A 41 0.70 1.50 -15.24
N LYS A 42 0.46 2.53 -14.43
CA LYS A 42 0.53 3.94 -14.86
C LYS A 42 1.93 4.54 -14.73
N ASN A 43 2.95 3.75 -14.40
CA ASN A 43 4.33 4.21 -14.21
C ASN A 43 4.44 5.45 -13.31
N LYS A 44 3.57 5.55 -12.30
CA LYS A 44 3.54 6.71 -11.39
C LYS A 44 4.64 6.65 -10.33
N LEU A 45 5.25 5.47 -10.14
CA LEU A 45 6.26 5.25 -9.12
C LEU A 45 7.57 6.00 -9.46
N PRO A 46 8.10 6.84 -8.56
CA PRO A 46 9.41 7.46 -8.76
C PRO A 46 10.53 6.41 -8.65
N VAL A 47 11.53 6.47 -9.52
CA VAL A 47 12.73 5.62 -9.44
C VAL A 47 13.82 6.37 -8.68
N ILE A 48 14.19 5.87 -7.51
CA ILE A 48 15.13 6.52 -6.59
C ILE A 48 16.33 5.60 -6.32
N ALA A 49 17.52 6.02 -6.77
CA ALA A 49 18.78 5.35 -6.48
C ALA A 49 19.45 5.92 -5.21
N SER A 50 20.29 5.09 -4.57
CA SER A 50 21.19 5.50 -3.47
C SER A 50 20.54 6.19 -2.26
N ARG A 51 19.25 5.95 -2.02
CA ARG A 51 18.54 6.40 -0.82
C ARG A 51 18.10 5.23 0.06
N ARG A 52 18.04 5.50 1.36
CA ARG A 52 17.45 4.58 2.35
C ARG A 52 15.94 4.51 2.15
N ILE A 53 15.34 3.40 2.59
CA ILE A 53 13.88 3.26 2.61
C ILE A 53 13.28 4.37 3.47
N GLN A 54 12.33 5.08 2.89
CA GLN A 54 11.56 6.12 3.54
C GLN A 54 10.31 5.52 4.17
N TYR A 55 10.03 5.99 5.37
CA TYR A 55 8.82 5.67 6.11
C TYR A 55 7.88 6.87 6.07
N ARG A 56 6.64 6.64 6.47
CA ARG A 56 5.67 7.71 6.65
C ARG A 56 6.07 8.63 7.78
N LYS A 57 5.61 9.87 7.72
CA LYS A 57 5.73 10.80 8.86
C LYS A 57 4.96 10.22 10.04
N ARG A 58 5.51 10.38 11.24
CA ARG A 58 4.82 9.99 12.47
C ARG A 58 3.79 11.07 12.77
N GLU A 59 2.51 10.71 12.67
CA GLU A 59 1.41 11.56 13.13
C GLU A 59 0.95 11.07 14.50
N GLY A 60 0.33 11.97 15.28
CA GLY A 60 0.08 11.85 16.72
C GLY A 60 -0.64 10.57 17.17
N ASN A 61 -0.74 10.40 18.49
CA ASN A 61 -1.28 9.18 19.11
C ASN A 61 -2.66 8.79 18.51
N ASN A 62 -2.80 7.52 18.13
CA ASN A 62 -4.03 6.88 17.65
C ASN A 62 -4.51 7.22 16.22
N SER A 63 -3.64 7.70 15.34
CA SER A 63 -3.96 7.96 13.91
C SER A 63 -3.92 6.71 13.01
N TRP A 64 -3.40 5.58 13.52
CA TRP A 64 -3.11 4.39 12.72
C TRP A 64 -3.91 3.17 13.16
N LYS A 65 -4.28 2.32 12.20
CA LYS A 65 -4.84 0.98 12.44
C LYS A 65 -3.98 -0.08 11.75
N ARG A 66 -3.77 -1.20 12.44
CA ARG A 66 -3.06 -2.36 11.89
C ARG A 66 -4.01 -3.16 11.02
N ILE A 67 -3.54 -3.58 9.85
CA ILE A 67 -4.28 -4.42 8.90
C ILE A 67 -3.40 -5.57 8.39
N HIS A 68 -4.05 -6.65 7.97
CA HIS A 68 -3.42 -7.78 7.31
C HIS A 68 -3.75 -7.72 5.82
N VAL A 69 -2.72 -7.76 4.98
CA VAL A 69 -2.84 -7.75 3.52
C VAL A 69 -2.39 -9.11 3.00
N MET A 70 -3.28 -9.76 2.26
CA MET A 70 -3.00 -11.03 1.59
C MET A 70 -2.56 -10.74 0.16
N LEU A 71 -1.32 -11.12 -0.16
CA LEU A 71 -0.71 -10.93 -1.46
C LEU A 71 -0.58 -12.27 -2.17
N THR A 72 -0.94 -12.30 -3.46
CA THR A 72 -0.54 -13.42 -4.32
C THR A 72 0.97 -13.36 -4.55
N PRO A 73 1.63 -14.43 -5.05
CA PRO A 73 3.06 -14.38 -5.39
C PRO A 73 3.41 -13.23 -6.35
N PHE A 74 2.54 -12.96 -7.33
CA PHE A 74 2.71 -11.84 -8.25
C PHE A 74 2.63 -10.49 -7.54
N ASP A 75 1.62 -10.30 -6.67
CA ASP A 75 1.45 -9.04 -5.93
C ASP A 75 2.62 -8.80 -4.96
N TYR A 76 3.16 -9.88 -4.41
CA TYR A 76 4.31 -9.82 -3.52
C TYR A 76 5.58 -9.35 -4.25
N GLU A 77 5.88 -9.93 -5.42
CA GLU A 77 7.02 -9.47 -6.24
C GLU A 77 6.84 -8.02 -6.70
N LEU A 78 5.63 -7.66 -7.15
CA LEU A 78 5.30 -6.29 -7.52
C LEU A 78 5.56 -5.31 -6.37
N PHE A 79 5.09 -5.65 -5.17
CA PHE A 79 5.36 -4.88 -3.97
C PHE A 79 6.87 -4.78 -3.67
N LEU A 80 7.63 -5.87 -3.80
CA LEU A 80 9.07 -5.84 -3.60
C LEU A 80 9.77 -4.89 -4.58
N ASP A 81 9.34 -4.87 -5.83
CA ASP A 81 9.91 -3.99 -6.84
C ASP A 81 9.53 -2.53 -6.58
N MET A 82 8.29 -2.25 -6.18
CA MET A 82 7.89 -0.91 -5.72
C MET A 82 8.74 -0.43 -4.54
N LYS A 83 9.02 -1.32 -3.58
CA LYS A 83 9.89 -1.03 -2.43
C LYS A 83 11.33 -0.77 -2.87
N LYS A 84 11.88 -1.56 -3.81
CA LYS A 84 13.25 -1.41 -4.31
C LYS A 84 13.44 -0.12 -5.11
N LEU A 85 12.51 0.20 -6.00
CA LEU A 85 12.57 1.34 -6.93
C LEU A 85 12.16 2.64 -6.25
N GLY A 86 11.03 2.64 -5.54
CA GLY A 86 10.50 3.82 -4.85
C GLY A 86 11.21 4.14 -3.54
N LYS A 87 11.99 3.20 -2.98
CA LYS A 87 12.61 3.32 -1.65
C LYS A 87 11.58 3.68 -0.57
N MET A 88 10.44 2.99 -0.54
CA MET A 88 9.34 3.24 0.39
C MET A 88 8.96 1.98 1.18
N SER A 89 8.55 2.13 2.45
CA SER A 89 7.95 1.04 3.22
C SER A 89 6.56 0.68 2.67
N LEU A 90 6.06 -0.54 2.93
CA LEU A 90 4.70 -0.95 2.50
C LEU A 90 3.63 0.06 2.91
N SER A 91 3.67 0.47 4.17
CA SER A 91 2.78 1.47 4.74
C SER A 91 2.83 2.82 3.99
N LYS A 92 4.01 3.23 3.51
CA LYS A 92 4.20 4.45 2.73
C LYS A 92 3.78 4.27 1.26
N ILE A 93 3.98 3.08 0.70
CA ILE A 93 3.49 2.75 -0.65
C ILE A 93 1.97 2.83 -0.68
N ILE A 94 1.28 2.32 0.34
CA ILE A 94 -0.19 2.41 0.42
C ILE A 94 -0.63 3.88 0.41
N ASP A 95 -0.01 4.75 1.20
CA ASP A 95 -0.35 6.17 1.20
C ASP A 95 -0.04 6.83 -0.15
N PHE A 96 1.10 6.50 -0.77
CA PHE A 96 1.43 6.97 -2.11
C PHE A 96 0.36 6.56 -3.14
N CYS A 97 -0.17 5.34 -3.04
CA CYS A 97 -1.25 4.86 -3.89
C CYS A 97 -2.59 5.57 -3.64
N MET A 98 -2.84 6.05 -2.43
CA MET A 98 -4.06 6.84 -2.15
C MET A 98 -3.98 8.24 -2.74
N GLU A 99 -2.77 8.79 -2.87
CA GLU A 99 -2.50 10.12 -3.44
C GLU A 99 -2.44 10.14 -4.98
N ASN A 100 -2.52 8.98 -5.66
CA ASN A 100 -2.26 8.83 -7.11
C ASN A 100 -3.36 8.10 -7.87
#